data_AF-A0A819FT28-F1
#
_entry.id   AF-A0A819FT28-F1
#
_cell.length_a   1.000
_cell.length_b   1.000
_cell.length_c   1.000
_cell.angle_alpha   90.00
_cell.angle_beta   90.00
_cell.angle_gamma   90.00
#
_symmetry.space_group_name_H-M   'P 1'
#
loop_
_entity.id
_entity.type
_entity.pdbx_description
1 polymer ?
#
loop_
_entity_poly.entity_id
_entity_poly.type
_entity_poly.pdbx_seq_one_letter_code
_entity_poly.pdbx_strand_id
1 'polypeptide(L)'
;MVVHIGGLVAVVCFYILILMVGIWAGRKQKSSEKSPDTEEIMLAGRNIGLLVGIFTMTATWVGGAYINGTAEQVFSTGLVACQAPLGYAISLVVGGLLFARPMRNAGYVTMLDPFQRKYGQRMGGLLFIPALLGEVFWSAAILSALGATISVIFTDVSMTASIIISAAVVIVYTLFGGLYSVAYTDVVQLGFIFIGLWIAVPFAIRHEGVGNIISTWPEWRGHMDKSQIVEWMDSMLLLIFGGIPWQ
;
A
#
# COMPACT_ATOMS: atom_id res chain seq x y z
N MET A 1 9.04 -29.08 14.47
CA MET A 1 9.45 -28.05 15.43
C MET A 1 10.68 -27.35 14.86
N VAL A 2 10.48 -26.37 13.99
CA VAL A 2 11.58 -25.70 13.30
C VAL A 2 11.18 -24.24 13.08
N VAL A 3 11.53 -23.38 14.04
CA VAL A 3 11.56 -21.94 13.74
C VAL A 3 12.61 -21.78 12.65
N HIS A 4 12.25 -21.19 11.50
CA HIS A 4 13.23 -20.84 10.48
C HIS A 4 14.09 -19.68 11.00
N ILE A 5 15.14 -20.01 11.75
CA ILE A 5 16.02 -19.05 12.44
C ILE A 5 16.53 -17.97 11.47
N GLY A 6 16.86 -18.36 10.23
CA GLY A 6 17.26 -17.41 9.18
C GLY A 6 16.15 -16.42 8.80
N GLY A 7 14.90 -16.87 8.72
CA GLY A 7 13.74 -16.00 8.46
C GLY A 7 13.46 -15.04 9.61
N LEU A 8 13.54 -15.53 10.86
CA LEU A 8 13.40 -14.69 12.05
C LEU A 8 14.46 -13.58 12.08
N VAL A 9 15.74 -13.93 11.87
CA VAL A 9 16.82 -12.94 11.85
C VAL A 9 16.60 -11.93 10.73
N ALA A 10 16.19 -12.35 9.53
CA ALA A 10 15.89 -11.45 8.43
C ALA A 10 14.75 -10.47 8.75
N VAL A 11 13.65 -10.94 9.35
CA VAL A 11 12.50 -10.10 9.74
C VAL A 11 12.89 -9.10 10.82
N VAL A 12 13.65 -9.53 11.84
CA VAL A 12 14.13 -8.64 12.90
C VAL A 12 15.08 -7.58 12.33
N CYS A 13 16.04 -7.98 11.48
CA CYS A 13 16.93 -7.04 10.80
C CYS A 13 16.16 -6.04 9.93
N PHE A 14 15.13 -6.49 9.22
CA PHE A 14 14.27 -5.63 8.41
C PHE A 14 13.51 -4.61 9.25
N TYR A 15 12.88 -5.03 10.36
CA TYR A 15 12.20 -4.10 11.28
C TYR A 15 13.14 -3.09 11.90
N ILE A 16 14.35 -3.51 12.30
CA ILE A 16 15.37 -2.60 12.83
C ILE A 16 15.78 -1.58 11.76
N LEU A 17 15.99 -2.03 10.52
CA LEU A 17 16.37 -1.15 9.41
C LEU A 17 15.29 -0.10 9.12
N ILE A 18 14.01 -0.51 9.04
CA ILE A 18 12.89 0.43 8.85
C ILE A 18 12.82 1.43 10.00
N LEU A 19 12.94 0.96 11.24
CA LEU A 19 12.90 1.82 12.42
C LEU A 19 14.07 2.81 12.43
N MET A 20 15.28 2.37 12.03
CA MET A 20 16.44 3.26 11.87
C MET A 20 16.20 4.32 10.78
N VAL A 21 15.69 3.93 9.61
CA VAL A 21 15.38 4.85 8.51
C VAL A 21 14.30 5.85 8.93
N GLY A 22 13.24 5.38 9.59
CA GLY A 22 12.16 6.23 10.06
C GLY A 22 12.60 7.23 11.11
N ILE A 23 13.36 6.78 12.12
CA ILE A 23 13.94 7.69 13.13
C ILE A 23 14.92 8.67 12.50
N TRP A 24 15.76 8.23 11.56
CA TRP A 24 16.70 9.10 10.86
C TRP A 24 15.97 10.19 10.06
N ALA A 25 14.95 9.81 9.28
CA ALA A 25 14.12 10.73 8.51
C ALA A 25 13.36 11.71 9.42
N GLY A 26 12.76 11.22 10.51
CA GLY A 26 12.05 12.05 11.49
C GLY A 26 12.98 13.02 12.26
N ARG A 27 14.23 12.61 12.54
CA ARG A 27 15.24 13.49 13.15
C ARG A 27 15.76 14.55 12.18
N LYS A 28 15.92 14.21 10.91
CA LYS A 28 16.30 15.17 9.87
C LYS A 28 15.25 16.28 9.71
N GLN A 29 13.97 15.94 9.83
CA GLN A 29 12.88 16.90 9.86
C GLN A 29 12.95 17.82 11.10
N LYS A 30 13.02 17.26 12.31
CA LYS A 30 13.11 18.03 13.57
C LYS A 30 14.34 18.92 13.69
N SER A 31 15.42 18.61 12.96
CA SER A 31 16.61 19.45 12.92
C SER A 31 16.44 20.67 12.01
N SER A 32 15.44 20.69 11.13
CA SER A 32 15.21 21.76 10.16
C SER A 32 14.29 22.85 10.70
N GLU A 33 13.35 22.55 11.62
CA GLU A 33 12.47 23.54 12.26
C GLU A 33 12.34 23.33 13.78
N LYS A 34 12.35 24.44 14.54
CA LYS A 34 12.35 24.45 16.01
C LYS A 34 10.96 24.24 16.66
N SER A 35 9.91 24.14 15.86
CA SER A 35 8.52 23.98 16.32
C SER A 35 7.80 23.05 15.35
N PRO A 36 7.20 21.93 15.78
CA PRO A 36 6.44 21.08 14.87
C PRO A 36 5.12 21.77 14.54
N ASP A 37 5.04 22.43 13.38
CA ASP A 37 3.75 22.89 12.86
C ASP A 37 2.91 21.66 12.45
N THR A 38 1.60 21.74 12.63
CA THR A 38 0.68 20.67 12.21
C THR A 38 0.77 20.45 10.69
N GLU A 39 1.04 21.51 9.92
CA GLU A 39 1.29 21.43 8.49
C GLU A 39 2.59 20.65 8.16
N GLU A 40 3.64 20.78 8.98
CA GLU A 40 4.87 20.00 8.79
C GLU A 40 4.66 18.51 9.07
N ILE A 41 3.93 18.16 10.13
CA ILE A 41 3.65 16.77 10.48
C ILE A 41 2.73 16.11 9.44
N MET A 42 1.67 16.82 9.04
CA MET A 42 0.62 16.28 8.17
C MET A 42 0.93 16.40 6.67
N LEU A 43 1.62 17.45 6.23
CA LEU A 43 1.92 17.70 4.82
C LEU A 43 3.40 17.64 4.47
N ALA A 44 4.29 17.33 5.43
CA ALA A 44 5.74 17.33 5.21
C ALA A 44 6.23 18.66 4.60
N GLY A 45 5.63 19.78 5.04
CA GLY A 45 5.92 21.12 4.53
C GLY A 45 5.64 21.30 3.03
N ARG A 46 4.84 20.41 2.42
CA ARG A 46 4.52 20.39 0.97
C ARG A 46 5.75 20.34 0.05
N ASN A 47 6.88 19.89 0.57
CA ASN A 47 8.17 19.91 -0.10
C ASN A 47 8.73 18.49 -0.34
N ILE A 48 7.85 17.47 -0.29
CA ILE A 48 8.21 16.13 -0.73
C ILE A 48 8.56 16.20 -2.22
N GLY A 49 9.78 15.79 -2.56
CA GLY A 49 10.24 15.71 -3.95
C GLY A 49 9.34 14.77 -4.75
N LEU A 50 9.07 15.12 -6.02
CA LEU A 50 8.13 14.40 -6.89
C LEU A 50 8.40 12.88 -6.95
N LEU A 51 9.67 12.47 -7.01
CA LEU A 51 10.04 11.06 -7.01
C LEU A 51 9.63 10.34 -5.71
N VAL A 52 9.93 10.94 -4.55
CA VAL A 52 9.53 10.38 -3.25
C VAL A 52 8.01 10.31 -3.16
N GLY A 53 7.31 11.36 -3.60
CA GLY A 53 5.84 11.36 -3.65
C GLY A 53 5.27 10.21 -4.51
N ILE A 54 5.82 9.97 -5.70
CA ILE A 54 5.39 8.85 -6.56
C ILE A 54 5.63 7.50 -5.87
N PHE A 55 6.80 7.30 -5.28
CA PHE A 55 7.12 6.04 -4.60
C PHE A 55 6.25 5.82 -3.37
N THR A 56 6.02 6.83 -2.55
CA THR A 56 5.14 6.76 -1.37
C THR A 56 3.71 6.45 -1.78
N MET A 57 3.15 7.18 -2.76
CA MET A 57 1.81 6.89 -3.29
C MET A 57 1.70 5.47 -3.84
N THR A 58 2.74 4.98 -4.52
CA THR A 58 2.76 3.60 -5.02
C THR A 58 2.85 2.58 -3.86
N ALA A 59 3.69 2.84 -2.87
CA ALA A 59 3.90 1.95 -1.72
C ALA A 59 2.65 1.81 -0.85
N THR A 60 1.84 2.87 -0.73
CA THR A 60 0.55 2.82 -0.01
C THR A 60 -0.39 1.78 -0.61
N TRP A 61 -0.36 1.58 -1.94
CA TRP A 61 -1.20 0.61 -2.64
C TRP A 61 -0.55 -0.77 -2.76
N VAL A 62 0.76 -0.82 -3.02
CA VAL A 62 1.51 -2.07 -3.20
C VAL A 62 1.89 -2.67 -1.84
N GLY A 63 0.87 -3.20 -1.14
CA GLY A 63 1.02 -3.89 0.14
C GLY A 63 0.97 -5.42 0.04
N GLY A 64 1.21 -6.11 1.16
CA GLY A 64 1.17 -7.58 1.22
C GLY A 64 -0.18 -8.19 0.83
N ALA A 65 -1.29 -7.57 1.28
CA ALA A 65 -2.64 -8.00 0.90
C ALA A 65 -2.88 -7.86 -0.62
N TYR A 66 -2.37 -6.77 -1.20
CA TYR A 66 -2.48 -6.51 -2.63
C TYR A 66 -1.67 -7.50 -3.47
N ILE A 67 -0.43 -7.79 -3.08
CA ILE A 67 0.44 -8.77 -3.77
C ILE A 67 -0.17 -10.17 -3.69
N ASN A 68 -0.60 -10.60 -2.50
CA ASN A 68 -1.19 -11.93 -2.32
C ASN A 68 -2.53 -12.04 -3.05
N GLY A 69 -3.39 -11.02 -2.95
CA GLY A 69 -4.70 -11.01 -3.62
C GLY A 69 -4.59 -10.96 -5.15
N THR A 70 -3.64 -10.19 -5.70
CA THR A 70 -3.39 -10.20 -7.15
C THR A 70 -2.83 -11.54 -7.62
N ALA A 71 -1.94 -12.17 -6.86
CA ALA A 71 -1.43 -13.51 -7.17
C ALA A 71 -2.54 -14.57 -7.15
N GLU A 72 -3.41 -14.55 -6.13
CA GLU A 72 -4.57 -15.45 -6.02
C GLU A 72 -5.58 -15.23 -7.15
N GLN A 73 -5.85 -13.98 -7.51
CA GLN A 73 -6.75 -13.64 -8.61
C GLN A 73 -6.22 -14.13 -9.97
N VAL A 74 -4.93 -13.93 -10.24
CA VAL A 74 -4.30 -14.42 -11.47
C VAL A 74 -4.31 -15.95 -11.51
N PHE A 75 -4.07 -16.61 -10.38
CA PHE A 75 -4.11 -18.07 -10.29
C PHE A 75 -5.52 -18.65 -10.55
N SER A 76 -6.56 -18.01 -10.01
CA SER A 76 -7.94 -18.51 -10.09
C SER A 76 -8.68 -18.12 -11.37
N THR A 77 -8.53 -16.87 -11.81
CA THR A 77 -9.33 -16.28 -12.91
C THR A 77 -8.49 -15.84 -14.12
N GLY A 78 -7.16 -15.90 -14.02
CA GLY A 78 -6.24 -15.50 -15.07
C GLY A 78 -5.90 -14.02 -15.10
N LEU A 79 -4.84 -13.67 -15.83
CA LEU A 79 -4.27 -12.33 -15.93
C LEU A 79 -5.28 -11.29 -16.44
N VAL A 80 -6.10 -11.66 -17.42
CA VAL A 80 -7.07 -10.75 -18.07
C VAL A 80 -8.13 -10.25 -17.08
N ALA A 81 -8.51 -11.06 -16.10
CA ALA A 81 -9.44 -10.66 -15.05
C ALA A 81 -8.77 -9.81 -13.95
N CYS A 82 -7.44 -9.82 -13.85
CA CYS A 82 -6.68 -9.04 -12.87
C CYS A 82 -6.50 -7.58 -13.32
N GLN A 83 -7.61 -6.84 -13.35
CA GLN A 83 -7.65 -5.44 -13.78
C GLN A 83 -7.25 -4.42 -12.70
N ALA A 84 -7.31 -4.81 -11.41
CA ALA A 84 -7.07 -3.92 -10.29
C ALA A 84 -5.74 -3.13 -10.37
N PRO A 85 -4.59 -3.73 -10.77
CA PRO A 85 -3.35 -2.98 -10.93
C PRO A 85 -3.39 -1.87 -11.96
N LEU A 86 -3.96 -2.16 -13.12
CA LEU A 86 -4.06 -1.17 -14.19
C LEU A 86 -5.08 -0.08 -13.85
N GLY A 87 -6.23 -0.47 -13.28
CA GLY A 87 -7.27 0.47 -12.88
C GLY A 87 -6.78 1.50 -11.86
N TYR A 88 -6.15 1.04 -10.77
CA TYR A 88 -5.63 1.95 -9.74
C TYR A 88 -4.43 2.78 -10.19
N ALA A 89 -3.55 2.23 -11.04
CA ALA A 89 -2.45 3.00 -11.62
C ALA A 89 -2.96 4.16 -12.49
N ILE A 90 -3.99 3.92 -13.32
CA ILE A 90 -4.63 4.98 -14.11
C ILE A 90 -5.36 5.96 -13.18
N SER A 91 -6.02 5.47 -12.13
CA SER A 91 -6.67 6.31 -11.11
C SER A 91 -5.69 7.32 -10.48
N LEU A 92 -4.48 6.88 -10.10
CA LEU A 92 -3.41 7.75 -9.58
C LEU A 92 -3.00 8.84 -10.57
N VAL A 93 -2.83 8.48 -11.83
CA VAL A 93 -2.45 9.44 -12.87
C VAL A 93 -3.57 10.45 -13.12
N VAL A 94 -4.80 9.98 -13.27
CA VAL A 94 -5.97 10.83 -13.55
C VAL A 94 -6.28 11.72 -12.36
N GLY A 95 -6.32 11.16 -11.15
CA GLY A 95 -6.52 11.88 -9.90
C GLY A 95 -5.45 12.95 -9.67
N GLY A 96 -4.18 12.59 -9.85
CA GLY A 96 -3.05 13.51 -9.73
C GLY A 96 -3.09 14.66 -10.75
N LEU A 97 -3.43 14.39 -12.01
CA LEU A 97 -3.50 15.43 -13.05
C LEU A 97 -4.68 16.39 -12.85
N LEU A 98 -5.84 15.88 -12.45
CA LEU A 98 -7.07 16.66 -12.35
C LEU A 98 -7.20 17.40 -11.02
N PHE A 99 -6.90 16.73 -9.89
CA PHE A 99 -7.23 17.23 -8.55
C PHE A 99 -6.02 17.78 -7.77
N ALA A 100 -4.80 17.30 -8.02
CA ALA A 100 -3.66 17.70 -7.19
C ALA A 100 -3.36 19.21 -7.26
N ARG A 101 -3.41 19.81 -8.45
CA ARG A 101 -3.16 21.26 -8.64
C ARG A 101 -4.26 22.13 -7.98
N PRO A 102 -5.56 21.94 -8.27
CA PRO A 102 -6.62 22.67 -7.58
C PRO A 102 -6.57 22.54 -6.06
N MET A 103 -6.32 21.33 -5.55
CA MET A 103 -6.28 21.08 -4.11
C MET A 103 -5.10 21.78 -3.43
N ARG A 104 -3.91 21.73 -4.05
CA ARG A 104 -2.72 22.43 -3.55
C ARG A 104 -2.92 23.95 -3.52
N ASN A 105 -3.48 24.53 -4.59
CA ASN A 105 -3.69 25.98 -4.68
C ASN A 105 -4.72 26.49 -3.67
N ALA A 106 -5.74 25.69 -3.35
CA ALA A 106 -6.76 26.05 -2.37
C ALA A 106 -6.33 25.85 -0.91
N GLY A 107 -5.11 25.33 -0.69
CA GLY A 107 -4.56 25.09 0.63
C GLY A 107 -5.25 23.96 1.38
N TYR A 108 -5.92 23.03 0.69
CA TYR A 108 -6.58 21.90 1.35
C TYR A 108 -5.57 20.92 1.95
N VAL A 109 -5.95 20.35 3.10
CA VAL A 109 -5.23 19.33 3.85
C VAL A 109 -5.86 17.96 3.61
N THR A 110 -7.20 17.89 3.49
CA THR A 110 -7.93 16.64 3.25
C THR A 110 -8.74 16.68 1.96
N MET A 111 -9.04 15.50 1.40
CA MET A 111 -9.95 15.36 0.24
C MET A 111 -11.39 15.79 0.57
N LEU A 112 -11.74 15.86 1.86
CA LEU A 112 -13.06 16.26 2.34
C LEU A 112 -13.18 17.78 2.56
N ASP A 113 -12.06 18.52 2.60
CA ASP A 113 -12.07 19.97 2.85
C ASP A 113 -12.91 20.78 1.85
N PRO A 114 -12.89 20.50 0.52
CA PRO A 114 -13.76 21.20 -0.43
C PRO A 114 -15.24 21.03 -0.08
N PHE A 115 -15.63 19.83 0.36
CA PHE A 115 -17.00 19.52 0.76
C PHE A 115 -17.37 20.19 2.08
N GLN A 116 -16.45 20.21 3.04
CA GLN A 116 -16.63 20.90 4.30
C GLN A 116 -16.78 22.42 4.11
N ARG A 117 -16.01 23.04 3.21
CA ARG A 117 -16.16 24.47 2.88
C ARG A 117 -17.48 24.77 2.16
N LYS A 118 -17.93 23.89 1.26
CA LYS A 118 -19.14 24.10 0.47
C LYS A 118 -20.44 23.80 1.22
N TYR A 119 -20.48 22.72 1.99
CA TYR A 119 -21.69 22.19 2.64
C TYR A 119 -21.70 22.39 4.17
N GLY A 120 -20.64 22.95 4.74
CA GLY A 120 -20.51 23.23 6.17
C GLY A 120 -19.94 22.05 6.96
N GLN A 121 -19.56 22.34 8.22
CA GLN A 121 -18.86 21.40 9.10
C GLN A 121 -19.65 20.12 9.41
N ARG A 122 -20.99 20.20 9.48
CA ARG A 122 -21.84 19.03 9.73
C ARG A 122 -21.75 18.00 8.61
N MET A 123 -21.77 18.45 7.37
CA MET A 123 -21.64 17.57 6.21
C MET A 123 -20.22 17.02 6.05
N GLY A 124 -19.20 17.82 6.36
CA GLY A 124 -17.81 17.34 6.42
C GLY A 124 -17.63 16.19 7.41
N GLY A 125 -18.16 16.34 8.64
CA GLY A 125 -18.11 15.28 9.66
C GLY A 125 -18.91 14.02 9.27
N LEU A 126 -20.03 14.17 8.57
CA LEU A 126 -20.81 13.02 8.09
C LEU A 126 -20.06 12.24 7.00
N LEU A 127 -19.42 12.94 6.06
CA LEU A 127 -18.64 12.32 4.97
C LEU A 127 -17.35 11.68 5.47
N PHE A 128 -16.84 12.10 6.63
CA PHE A 128 -15.69 11.48 7.27
C PHE A 128 -15.97 10.06 7.80
N ILE A 129 -17.21 9.76 8.22
CA ILE A 129 -17.54 8.45 8.82
C ILE A 129 -17.30 7.29 7.83
N PRO A 130 -17.83 7.31 6.59
CA PRO A 130 -17.54 6.27 5.60
C PRO A 130 -16.05 6.15 5.25
N ALA A 131 -15.35 7.29 5.15
CA ALA A 131 -13.92 7.30 4.86
C ALA A 131 -13.11 6.62 5.98
N LEU A 132 -13.41 6.96 7.24
CA LEU A 132 -12.79 6.34 8.41
C LEU A 132 -13.05 4.84 8.47
N LEU A 133 -14.30 4.41 8.21
CA LEU A 133 -14.64 2.98 8.21
C LEU A 133 -13.89 2.24 7.10
N GLY A 134 -13.77 2.83 5.91
CA GLY A 134 -12.98 2.29 4.81
C GLY A 134 -11.53 2.06 5.21
N GLU A 135 -10.89 3.06 5.80
CA GLU A 135 -9.50 2.97 6.29
C GLU A 135 -9.32 1.91 7.40
N VAL A 136 -10.29 1.76 8.29
CA VAL A 136 -10.27 0.74 9.35
C VAL A 136 -10.34 -0.67 8.74
N PHE A 137 -11.24 -0.91 7.78
CA PHE A 137 -11.34 -2.21 7.12
C PHE A 137 -10.11 -2.52 6.28
N TRP A 138 -9.57 -1.53 5.56
CA TRP A 138 -8.35 -1.67 4.78
C TRP A 138 -7.16 -2.01 5.67
N SER A 139 -6.97 -1.28 6.77
CA SER A 139 -5.92 -1.53 7.76
C SER A 139 -6.04 -2.93 8.37
N ALA A 140 -7.26 -3.38 8.68
CA ALA A 140 -7.51 -4.73 9.19
C ALA A 140 -7.13 -5.81 8.17
N ALA A 141 -7.43 -5.61 6.88
CA ALA A 141 -7.05 -6.53 5.81
C ALA A 141 -5.53 -6.64 5.65
N ILE A 142 -4.80 -5.50 5.71
CA ILE A 142 -3.33 -5.48 5.67
C ILE A 142 -2.74 -6.21 6.87
N LEU A 143 -3.22 -5.94 8.08
CA LEU A 143 -2.77 -6.61 9.29
C LEU A 143 -3.02 -8.12 9.23
N SER A 144 -4.16 -8.55 8.68
CA SER A 144 -4.47 -9.97 8.45
C SER A 144 -3.50 -10.62 7.48
N ALA A 145 -3.23 -10.00 6.33
CA ALA A 145 -2.27 -10.50 5.34
C ALA A 145 -0.84 -10.59 5.90
N LEU A 146 -0.46 -9.61 6.73
CA LEU A 146 0.81 -9.63 7.43
C LEU A 146 0.87 -10.77 8.46
N GLY A 147 -0.20 -10.98 9.23
CA GLY A 147 -0.35 -12.13 10.14
C GLY A 147 -0.20 -13.47 9.42
N ALA A 148 -0.83 -13.63 8.25
CA ALA A 148 -0.70 -14.82 7.42
C ALA A 148 0.75 -15.04 6.96
N THR A 149 1.43 -13.98 6.50
CA THR A 149 2.84 -14.05 6.08
C THR A 149 3.76 -14.46 7.23
N ILE A 150 3.55 -13.90 8.43
CA ILE A 150 4.32 -14.26 9.62
C ILE A 150 4.03 -15.70 10.03
N SER A 151 2.80 -16.20 9.96
CA SER A 151 2.50 -17.60 10.31
C SER A 151 3.23 -18.63 9.43
N VAL A 152 3.57 -18.27 8.20
CA VAL A 152 4.39 -19.14 7.32
C VAL A 152 5.83 -19.22 7.81
N ILE A 153 6.39 -18.12 8.33
CA ILE A 153 7.76 -18.05 8.87
C ILE A 153 7.82 -18.64 10.29
N PHE A 154 6.76 -18.41 11.07
CA PHE A 154 6.59 -18.81 12.44
C PHE A 154 5.44 -19.82 12.55
N THR A 155 5.76 -21.10 12.33
CA THR A 155 4.77 -22.19 12.42
C THR A 155 4.11 -22.29 13.81
N ASP A 156 4.73 -21.72 14.84
CA ASP A 156 4.32 -21.85 16.25
C ASP A 156 3.79 -20.54 16.90
N VAL A 157 3.80 -19.39 16.20
CA VAL A 157 3.28 -18.12 16.76
C VAL A 157 1.83 -17.92 16.35
N SER A 158 0.95 -17.75 17.34
CA SER A 158 -0.45 -17.42 17.11
C SER A 158 -0.59 -16.17 16.23
N MET A 159 -1.40 -16.25 15.17
CA MET A 159 -1.68 -15.16 14.24
C MET A 159 -2.02 -13.84 14.97
N THR A 160 -2.76 -13.93 16.08
CA THR A 160 -3.12 -12.77 16.91
C THR A 160 -1.90 -12.08 17.50
N ALA A 161 -0.91 -12.83 18.00
CA ALA A 161 0.30 -12.26 18.58
C ALA A 161 1.17 -11.58 17.50
N SER A 162 1.28 -12.18 16.32
CA SER A 162 1.99 -11.61 15.17
C SER A 162 1.41 -10.28 14.72
N ILE A 163 0.07 -10.19 14.67
CA ILE A 163 -0.65 -8.96 14.32
C ILE A 163 -0.38 -7.87 15.37
N ILE A 164 -0.50 -8.18 16.66
CA ILE A 164 -0.32 -7.21 17.75
C ILE A 164 1.11 -6.64 17.76
N ILE A 165 2.13 -7.50 17.65
CA ILE A 165 3.53 -7.07 17.66
C ILE A 165 3.81 -6.15 16.47
N SER A 166 3.33 -6.52 15.28
CA SER A 166 3.58 -5.76 14.07
C SER A 166 2.84 -4.42 14.08
N ALA A 167 1.60 -4.40 14.56
CA ALA A 167 0.85 -3.16 14.78
C ALA A 167 1.57 -2.23 15.78
N ALA A 168 2.09 -2.78 16.88
CA ALA A 168 2.84 -1.99 17.87
C ALA A 168 4.09 -1.34 17.26
N VAL A 169 4.88 -2.07 16.47
CA VAL A 169 6.05 -1.53 15.77
C VAL A 169 5.65 -0.40 14.82
N VAL A 170 4.60 -0.62 14.02
CA VAL A 170 4.08 0.38 13.07
C VAL A 170 3.61 1.65 13.76
N ILE A 171 2.84 1.52 14.85
CA ILE A 171 2.37 2.66 15.64
C ILE A 171 3.57 3.45 16.19
N VAL A 172 4.58 2.78 16.75
CA VAL A 172 5.75 3.44 17.34
C VAL A 172 6.47 4.30 16.29
N TYR A 173 6.90 3.73 15.15
CA TYR A 173 7.68 4.52 14.19
C TYR A 173 6.85 5.60 13.49
N THR A 174 5.54 5.37 13.30
CA THR A 174 4.66 6.36 12.66
C THR A 174 4.43 7.56 13.57
N LEU A 175 4.21 7.34 14.88
CA LEU A 175 3.99 8.42 15.85
C LEU A 175 5.24 9.31 16.02
N PHE A 176 6.44 8.73 16.00
CA PHE A 176 7.67 9.50 16.21
C PHE A 176 8.19 10.21 14.94
N GLY A 177 7.76 9.76 13.76
CA GLY A 177 8.37 10.12 12.49
C GLY A 177 7.60 11.11 11.60
N GLY A 178 6.27 11.21 11.71
CA GLY A 178 5.45 12.06 10.84
C GLY A 178 5.48 11.65 9.36
N LEU A 179 4.84 12.44 8.47
CA LEU A 179 4.70 12.08 7.05
C LEU A 179 6.05 11.88 6.34
N TYR A 180 7.08 12.65 6.70
CA TYR A 180 8.43 12.48 6.13
C TYR A 180 9.04 11.12 6.45
N SER A 181 8.93 10.66 7.70
CA SER A 181 9.41 9.33 8.06
C SER A 181 8.72 8.25 7.25
N VAL A 182 7.39 8.34 7.13
CA VAL A 182 6.59 7.37 6.36
C VAL A 182 7.03 7.37 4.90
N ALA A 183 7.14 8.54 4.27
CA ALA A 183 7.50 8.65 2.86
C ALA A 183 8.86 8.02 2.53
N TYR A 184 9.87 8.22 3.39
CA TYR A 184 11.19 7.61 3.20
C TYR A 184 11.21 6.12 3.51
N THR A 185 10.48 5.66 4.54
CA THR A 185 10.35 4.21 4.81
C THR A 185 9.64 3.49 3.67
N ASP A 186 8.65 4.11 3.06
CA ASP A 186 7.88 3.57 1.94
C ASP A 186 8.74 3.31 0.70
N VAL A 187 9.63 4.24 0.36
CA VAL A 187 10.57 4.09 -0.77
C VAL A 187 11.47 2.86 -0.54
N VAL A 188 11.98 2.70 0.68
CA VAL A 188 12.84 1.58 1.04
C VAL A 188 12.06 0.27 1.03
N GLN A 189 10.86 0.24 1.60
CA GLN A 189 9.98 -0.92 1.63
C GLN A 189 9.60 -1.39 0.22
N LEU A 190 9.22 -0.47 -0.67
CA LEU A 190 8.91 -0.78 -2.05
C LEU A 190 10.12 -1.38 -2.79
N GLY A 191 11.33 -0.86 -2.52
CA GLY A 191 12.57 -1.44 -3.03
C GLY A 191 12.78 -2.89 -2.57
N PHE A 192 12.55 -3.18 -1.29
CA PHE A 192 12.63 -4.55 -0.76
C PHE A 192 11.58 -5.48 -1.38
N ILE A 193 10.34 -5.02 -1.55
CA ILE A 193 9.28 -5.77 -2.24
C ILE A 193 9.71 -6.10 -3.67
N PHE A 194 10.21 -5.10 -4.41
CA PHE A 194 10.65 -5.28 -5.79
C PHE A 194 11.76 -6.33 -5.89
N ILE A 195 12.83 -6.19 -5.10
CA ILE A 195 13.95 -7.13 -5.08
C ILE A 195 13.49 -8.52 -4.63
N GLY A 196 12.65 -8.59 -3.59
CA GLY A 196 12.13 -9.84 -3.04
C GLY A 196 11.30 -10.63 -4.04
N LEU A 197 10.40 -9.96 -4.77
CA LEU A 197 9.62 -10.58 -5.84
C LEU A 197 10.52 -11.09 -6.97
N TRP A 198 11.50 -10.30 -7.41
CA TRP A 198 12.44 -10.72 -8.45
C TRP A 198 13.31 -11.91 -8.05
N ILE A 199 13.68 -12.01 -6.78
CA ILE A 199 14.39 -13.18 -6.25
C ILE A 199 13.45 -14.38 -6.15
N ALA A 200 12.18 -14.20 -5.79
CA ALA A 200 11.22 -15.30 -5.70
C ALA A 200 10.95 -16.00 -7.04
N VAL A 201 10.96 -15.26 -8.16
CA VAL A 201 10.71 -15.79 -9.51
C VAL A 201 11.62 -16.98 -9.90
N PRO A 202 12.97 -16.89 -9.86
CA PRO A 202 13.83 -18.01 -10.22
C PRO A 202 13.73 -19.19 -9.25
N PHE A 203 13.40 -18.97 -7.97
CA PHE A 203 13.13 -20.06 -7.03
C PHE A 203 11.83 -20.78 -7.38
N ALA A 204 10.78 -20.05 -7.75
CA ALA A 204 9.52 -20.62 -8.19
C ALA A 204 9.70 -21.43 -9.48
N ILE A 205 10.37 -20.89 -10.51
CA ILE A 205 10.58 -21.56 -11.80
C ILE A 205 11.42 -22.84 -11.69
N ARG A 206 12.31 -22.93 -10.69
CA ARG A 206 13.14 -24.13 -10.46
C ARG A 206 12.42 -25.24 -9.72
N HIS A 207 11.22 -24.99 -9.20
CA HIS A 207 10.46 -25.99 -8.46
C HIS A 207 9.87 -27.04 -9.41
N GLU A 208 9.97 -28.32 -9.06
CA GLU A 208 9.57 -29.45 -9.94
C GLU A 208 8.09 -29.42 -10.35
N GLY A 209 7.24 -28.78 -9.54
CA GLY A 209 5.82 -28.57 -9.83
C GLY A 209 5.50 -27.42 -10.79
N VAL A 210 6.48 -26.62 -11.22
CA VAL A 210 6.25 -25.46 -12.09
C VAL A 210 6.62 -25.82 -13.53
N GLY A 211 5.60 -25.92 -14.38
CA GLY A 211 5.76 -26.12 -15.83
C GLY A 211 6.33 -24.89 -16.54
N ASN A 212 6.62 -25.02 -17.84
CA ASN A 212 7.14 -23.90 -18.61
C ASN A 212 6.06 -22.81 -18.77
N ILE A 213 6.34 -21.61 -18.26
CA ILE A 213 5.40 -20.47 -18.26
C ILE A 213 4.92 -20.06 -19.66
N ILE A 214 5.74 -20.30 -20.68
CA ILE A 214 5.40 -20.02 -22.08
C ILE A 214 4.39 -21.04 -22.60
N SER A 215 4.50 -22.31 -22.18
CA SER A 215 3.57 -23.37 -22.58
C SER A 215 2.20 -23.24 -21.91
N THR A 216 2.16 -22.77 -20.66
CA THR A 216 0.91 -22.59 -19.90
C THR A 216 0.24 -21.22 -20.13
N TRP A 217 0.79 -20.39 -21.02
CA TRP A 217 0.26 -19.08 -21.39
C TRP A 217 -1.24 -19.03 -21.72
N PRO A 218 -1.84 -20.00 -22.44
CA PRO A 218 -3.28 -20.04 -22.63
C PRO A 218 -4.09 -20.12 -21.32
N GLU A 219 -3.55 -20.79 -20.31
CA GLU A 219 -4.24 -21.05 -19.04
C GLU A 219 -4.15 -19.83 -18.11
N TRP A 220 -2.94 -19.32 -17.85
CA TRP A 220 -2.76 -18.21 -16.91
C TRP A 220 -3.07 -16.82 -17.51
N ARG A 221 -3.14 -16.68 -18.83
CA ARG A 221 -3.69 -15.45 -19.44
C ARG A 221 -5.17 -15.27 -19.04
N GLY A 222 -5.90 -16.38 -18.87
CA GLY A 222 -7.35 -16.36 -18.75
C GLY A 222 -8.04 -16.12 -20.09
N HIS A 223 -9.29 -16.54 -20.19
CA HIS A 223 -10.18 -16.28 -21.33
C HIS A 223 -11.33 -15.40 -20.87
N MET A 224 -11.64 -14.36 -21.64
CA MET A 224 -12.80 -13.51 -21.37
C MET A 224 -13.87 -13.80 -22.42
N ASP A 225 -15.03 -14.24 -21.97
CA ASP A 225 -16.18 -14.41 -22.86
C ASP A 225 -16.73 -13.05 -23.29
N LYS A 226 -17.29 -13.00 -24.51
CA LYS A 226 -17.84 -11.75 -25.07
C LYS A 226 -18.96 -11.14 -24.21
N SER A 227 -19.68 -11.97 -23.45
CA SER A 227 -20.71 -11.53 -22.50
C SER A 227 -20.14 -10.77 -21.30
N GLN A 228 -18.89 -11.04 -20.91
CA GLN A 228 -18.25 -10.47 -19.72
C GLN A 228 -17.50 -9.16 -20.02
N ILE A 229 -17.35 -8.78 -21.29
CA ILE A 229 -16.64 -7.55 -21.68
C ILE A 229 -17.28 -6.31 -21.06
N VAL A 230 -18.62 -6.26 -21.02
CA VAL A 230 -19.34 -5.10 -20.47
C VAL A 230 -19.10 -4.99 -18.96
N GLU A 231 -19.18 -6.10 -18.22
CA GLU A 231 -18.90 -6.14 -16.79
C GLU A 231 -17.45 -5.81 -16.47
N TRP A 232 -16.52 -6.29 -17.30
CA TRP A 232 -15.10 -5.98 -17.19
C TRP A 232 -14.86 -4.48 -17.39
N MET A 233 -15.45 -3.88 -18.43
CA MET A 233 -15.35 -2.44 -18.67
C MET A 233 -15.96 -1.62 -17.54
N ASP A 234 -17.14 -1.99 -17.05
CA ASP A 234 -17.81 -1.32 -15.93
C ASP A 234 -16.93 -1.35 -14.67
N SER A 235 -16.40 -2.52 -14.34
CA SER A 235 -15.48 -2.70 -13.21
C SER A 235 -14.19 -1.91 -13.38
N MET A 236 -13.64 -1.83 -14.59
CA MET A 236 -12.44 -1.03 -14.87
C MET A 236 -12.71 0.46 -14.68
N LEU A 237 -13.85 0.96 -15.15
CA LEU A 237 -14.26 2.36 -14.94
C LEU A 237 -14.50 2.64 -13.46
N LEU A 238 -15.11 1.70 -12.73
CA LEU A 238 -15.29 1.78 -11.29
C LEU A 238 -13.95 1.88 -10.57
N LEU A 239 -12.95 1.08 -10.96
CA LEU A 239 -11.61 1.15 -10.37
C LEU A 239 -10.90 2.48 -10.69
N ILE A 240 -11.01 2.96 -11.93
CA ILE A 240 -10.37 4.21 -12.35
C ILE A 240 -10.99 5.42 -11.63
N PHE A 241 -12.31 5.58 -11.70
CA PHE A 241 -12.98 6.77 -11.17
C PHE A 241 -13.35 6.64 -9.70
N GLY A 242 -13.73 5.44 -9.27
CA GLY A 242 -14.03 5.14 -7.88
C GLY A 242 -12.79 5.13 -6.99
N GLY A 243 -11.59 4.93 -7.55
CA GLY A 243 -10.32 5.01 -6.80
C GLY A 243 -9.87 6.43 -6.45
N ILE A 244 -10.31 7.46 -7.20
CA ILE A 244 -9.84 8.85 -7.04
C ILE A 244 -10.11 9.43 -5.64
N PRO A 245 -11.28 9.23 -5.00
CA PRO A 245 -11.55 9.75 -3.67
C PRO A 245 -10.75 9.05 -2.55
N TRP A 246 -10.14 7.89 -2.83
CA TRP A 246 -9.40 7.06 -1.88
C TRP A 246 -7.88 7.22 -2.05
N GLN A 247 -7.43 8.27 -2.73
CA GLN A 247 -6.02 8.60 -3.00
C GLN A 247 -5.69 9.99 -2.49
#